data_AF-A0A8H8C338-F1
#
_entry.id   AF-A0A8H8C338-F1
#
_cell.length_a   1.000
_cell.length_b   1.000
_cell.length_c   1.000
_cell.angle_alpha   90.00
_cell.angle_beta   90.00
_cell.angle_gamma   90.00
#
_symmetry.space_group_name_H-M   'P 1'
#
loop_
_entity.id
_entity.type
_entity.pdbx_description
1 polymer ?
#
loop_
_entity_poly.entity_id
_entity_poly.type
_entity_poly.pdbx_seq_one_letter_code
_entity_poly.pdbx_strand_id
1 'polypeptide(L)'
;MTYWLKLPAEIRCIILKSVSQDYRFSEDKYSRAGYASVCREWQGVFEPWNFRRLILDQDRIFGLKDYMSKRTTAHRREYTTHIMLRIRLEEYDCSVCQSKEDNNTIHLNDLTFSRAIWQLLAILSRWPAFTGRERLQTFGAGLTLELGAYSASDSEHTFRDFRLKPSYPIQSPRDIDDSYTSYCLHDQSQETLDDPTHGWVDGHQAHFAQILEGAKKRLTGTLTLKYDLPEFPSQRRKLPAVKIITGLLIRRQFYRQISAQSLGKLLSQACSNLEWFRYEKWDDTNHPATHFYHRIQDDPMQRILQNLPSTFRKLSLFEDFNSIINPKRQSDWYTCPCFAESLAQSSRSLESLSASFIVDAEYFFSEFTLSQVDVSTVPKWENLKTVALTSSILIPANNHSSKGDLLQAAGIAAASMPKLEIMELWNGDKGISCIFRYINNVEGHGISWESSFYIETPFCPETLSYWTGLQRHPQYGNCDFTVTVTKVKRDIQDINSHAYTISNLKLKDLVLDSFSYYELFWEGNNREIRNIFNTERRKGAEENGEINTVVQSI
;
A
#
# COMPACT_ATOMS: atom_id res chain seq x y z
N MET A 1 -33.85 -4.30 28.94
CA MET A 1 -32.71 -5.14 29.40
C MET A 1 -33.11 -6.43 30.10
N THR A 2 -34.26 -6.51 30.79
CA THR A 2 -34.73 -7.72 31.50
C THR A 2 -34.94 -8.95 30.61
N TYR A 3 -35.14 -8.80 29.30
CA TYR A 3 -35.26 -9.91 28.35
C TYR A 3 -33.91 -10.40 27.78
N TRP A 4 -32.93 -9.50 27.64
CA TRP A 4 -31.59 -9.87 27.12
C TRP A 4 -30.90 -10.85 28.07
N LEU A 5 -30.93 -10.57 29.38
CA LEU A 5 -30.34 -11.43 30.41
C LEU A 5 -31.11 -12.75 30.62
N LYS A 6 -32.30 -12.92 30.02
CA LYS A 6 -33.04 -14.20 30.02
C LYS A 6 -32.57 -15.14 28.92
N LEU A 7 -31.84 -14.65 27.92
CA LEU A 7 -31.28 -15.49 26.87
C LEU A 7 -30.06 -16.27 27.42
N PRO A 8 -29.91 -17.56 27.07
CA PRO A 8 -28.70 -18.31 27.34
C PRO A 8 -27.46 -17.58 26.81
N ALA A 9 -26.32 -17.76 27.50
CA ALA A 9 -25.08 -17.06 27.15
C ALA A 9 -24.64 -17.37 25.71
N GLU A 10 -24.86 -18.60 25.24
CA GLU A 10 -24.58 -19.07 23.89
C GLU A 10 -25.37 -18.27 22.86
N ILE A 11 -26.68 -18.08 23.09
CA ILE A 11 -27.55 -17.31 22.19
C ILE A 11 -27.13 -15.84 22.18
N ARG A 12 -26.81 -15.26 23.34
CA ARG A 12 -26.28 -13.89 23.42
C ARG A 12 -24.98 -13.74 22.63
N CYS A 13 -24.05 -14.68 22.78
CA CYS A 13 -22.78 -14.70 22.03
C CYS A 13 -23.00 -14.82 20.52
N ILE A 14 -23.92 -15.67 20.07
CA ILE A 14 -24.28 -15.79 18.65
C ILE A 14 -24.82 -14.46 18.12
N ILE A 15 -25.77 -13.84 18.83
CA ILE A 15 -26.34 -12.54 18.43
C ILE A 15 -25.25 -11.47 18.36
N LEU A 16 -24.42 -11.35 19.40
CA LEU A 16 -23.33 -10.38 19.43
C LEU A 16 -22.34 -10.59 18.28
N LYS A 17 -22.03 -11.85 17.95
CA LYS A 17 -21.16 -12.21 16.84
C LYS A 17 -21.78 -11.82 15.50
N SER A 18 -23.05 -12.16 15.25
CA SER A 18 -23.77 -11.79 14.02
C SER A 18 -23.80 -10.28 13.83
N VAL A 19 -24.23 -9.53 14.85
CA VAL A 19 -24.27 -8.06 14.82
C VAL A 19 -22.87 -7.45 14.57
N SER A 20 -21.82 -8.07 15.11
CA SER A 20 -20.44 -7.62 14.86
C SER A 20 -19.93 -7.96 13.47
N GLN A 21 -20.45 -9.01 12.82
CA GLN A 21 -20.05 -9.45 11.49
C GLN A 21 -20.77 -8.67 10.40
N ASP A 22 -22.04 -8.34 10.62
CA ASP A 22 -22.92 -7.69 9.63
C ASP A 22 -22.66 -6.18 9.51
N TYR A 23 -21.91 -5.56 10.43
CA TYR A 23 -21.61 -4.15 10.34
C TYR A 23 -20.72 -3.80 9.14
N ARG A 24 -21.17 -2.81 8.36
CA ARG A 24 -20.38 -2.10 7.35
C ARG A 24 -20.45 -0.59 7.59
N PHE A 25 -19.32 0.11 7.43
CA PHE A 25 -19.26 1.56 7.65
C PHE A 25 -20.12 2.33 6.64
N SER A 26 -20.18 1.84 5.40
CA SER A 26 -20.93 2.43 4.29
C SER A 26 -22.45 2.43 4.51
N GLU A 27 -22.98 1.43 5.21
CA GLU A 27 -24.42 1.24 5.42
C GLU A 27 -24.91 1.97 6.67
N ASP A 28 -24.18 1.83 7.79
CA ASP A 28 -24.54 2.51 9.04
C ASP A 28 -23.30 2.90 9.83
N LYS A 29 -22.83 4.11 9.58
CA LYS A 29 -21.62 4.68 10.17
C LYS A 29 -21.60 4.62 11.71
N TYR A 30 -22.74 4.78 12.38
CA TYR A 30 -22.80 5.01 13.82
C TYR A 30 -23.35 3.83 14.64
N SER A 31 -23.90 2.79 14.02
CA SER A 31 -24.52 1.69 14.78
C SER A 31 -23.57 0.98 15.72
N ARG A 32 -22.29 0.73 15.38
CA ARG A 32 -21.37 0.10 16.35
C ARG A 32 -21.12 0.94 17.60
N ALA A 33 -21.13 2.27 17.49
CA ALA A 33 -21.04 3.14 18.65
C ALA A 33 -22.32 3.02 19.51
N GLY A 34 -23.48 2.96 18.85
CA GLY A 34 -24.76 2.64 19.48
C GLY A 34 -24.74 1.29 20.20
N TYR A 35 -24.23 0.24 19.56
CA TYR A 35 -24.12 -1.11 20.12
C TYR A 35 -23.29 -1.10 21.41
N ALA A 36 -22.15 -0.42 21.42
CA ALA A 36 -21.32 -0.30 22.62
C ALA A 36 -22.01 0.43 23.80
N SER A 37 -23.08 1.20 23.54
CA SER A 37 -23.83 1.93 24.56
C SER A 37 -24.99 1.14 25.20
N VAL A 38 -25.34 -0.03 24.65
CA VAL A 38 -26.52 -0.81 25.07
C VAL A 38 -26.41 -1.29 26.52
N CYS A 39 -25.33 -1.99 26.87
CA CYS A 39 -25.04 -2.45 28.24
C CYS A 39 -23.56 -2.83 28.37
N ARG A 40 -23.09 -3.21 29.57
CA ARG A 40 -21.68 -3.57 29.81
C ARG A 40 -21.19 -4.78 29.00
N GLU A 41 -22.06 -5.76 28.76
CA GLU A 41 -21.72 -6.92 27.93
C GLU A 41 -21.46 -6.50 26.48
N TRP A 42 -22.38 -5.71 25.91
CA TRP A 42 -22.23 -5.19 24.56
C TRP A 42 -21.02 -4.24 24.46
N GLN A 43 -20.82 -3.37 25.45
CA GLN A 43 -19.65 -2.50 25.54
C GLN A 43 -18.35 -3.31 25.44
N GLY A 44 -18.25 -4.40 26.21
CA GLY A 44 -17.08 -5.28 26.20
C GLY A 44 -16.82 -5.96 24.85
N VAL A 45 -17.88 -6.19 24.04
CA VAL A 45 -17.75 -6.75 22.69
C VAL A 45 -17.41 -5.69 21.65
N PHE A 46 -18.10 -4.55 21.64
CA PHE A 46 -18.02 -3.58 20.55
C PHE A 46 -16.94 -2.49 20.75
N GLU A 47 -16.56 -2.14 21.99
CA GLU A 47 -15.46 -1.19 22.20
C GLU A 47 -14.14 -1.67 21.57
N PRO A 48 -13.72 -2.95 21.69
CA PRO A 48 -12.54 -3.45 21.00
C PRO A 48 -12.56 -3.20 19.50
N TRP A 49 -13.71 -3.37 18.84
CA TRP A 49 -13.85 -3.10 17.40
C TRP A 49 -13.86 -1.61 17.07
N ASN A 50 -14.55 -0.80 17.88
CA ASN A 50 -14.65 0.65 17.69
C ASN A 50 -13.31 1.36 17.87
N PHE A 51 -12.50 0.92 18.83
CA PHE A 51 -11.21 1.53 19.12
C PHE A 51 -10.03 0.85 18.43
N ARG A 52 -10.26 -0.21 17.65
CA ARG A 52 -9.21 -0.94 16.91
C ARG A 52 -8.47 -0.05 15.91
N ARG A 53 -9.23 0.71 15.12
CA ARG A 53 -8.73 1.64 14.11
C ARG A 53 -9.28 3.03 14.37
N LEU A 54 -8.40 4.01 14.54
CA LEU A 54 -8.77 5.42 14.73
C LEU A 54 -8.33 6.24 13.52
N ILE A 55 -9.23 7.04 12.98
CA ILE A 55 -8.95 7.99 11.91
C ILE A 55 -9.03 9.39 12.50
N LEU A 56 -7.91 10.10 12.47
CA LEU A 56 -7.72 11.41 13.08
C LEU A 56 -7.35 12.42 12.02
N ASP A 57 -7.90 13.62 12.13
CA ASP A 57 -7.37 14.84 11.52
C ASP A 57 -6.74 15.69 12.62
N GLN A 58 -6.11 16.83 12.26
CA GLN A 58 -5.47 17.72 13.22
C GLN A 58 -6.41 18.23 14.33
N ASP A 59 -7.72 18.34 14.09
CA ASP A 59 -8.68 18.86 15.08
C ASP A 59 -9.04 17.80 16.13
N ARG A 60 -8.98 16.52 15.74
CA ARG A 60 -9.34 15.37 16.60
C ARG A 60 -8.18 14.85 17.45
N ILE A 61 -6.95 15.31 17.21
CA ILE A 61 -5.76 14.90 17.98
C ILE A 61 -5.93 15.19 19.48
N PHE A 62 -6.46 16.36 19.84
CA PHE A 62 -6.66 16.69 21.26
C PHE A 62 -7.71 15.80 21.93
N GLY A 63 -8.79 15.47 21.21
CA GLY A 63 -9.78 14.50 21.67
C GLY A 63 -9.16 13.15 22.00
N LEU A 64 -8.19 12.66 21.20
CA LEU A 64 -7.47 11.42 21.49
C LEU A 64 -6.83 11.44 22.89
N LYS A 65 -6.16 12.54 23.24
CA LYS A 65 -5.55 12.71 24.56
C LYS A 65 -6.60 12.57 25.67
N ASP A 66 -7.74 13.23 25.53
CA ASP A 66 -8.78 13.27 26.56
C ASP A 66 -9.52 11.94 26.70
N TYR A 67 -9.83 11.27 25.60
CA TYR A 67 -10.54 9.98 25.61
C TYR A 67 -9.66 8.80 25.97
N MET A 68 -8.35 8.89 25.72
CA MET A 68 -7.43 7.79 26.01
C MET A 68 -6.68 7.97 27.32
N SER A 69 -6.67 9.15 27.97
CA SER A 69 -5.85 9.38 29.19
C SER A 69 -6.58 9.31 30.51
N LYS A 70 -7.91 9.23 30.51
CA LYS A 70 -8.69 9.08 31.75
C LYS A 70 -8.58 7.65 32.27
N ARG A 71 -8.45 7.49 33.60
CA ARG A 71 -8.35 6.17 34.25
C ARG A 71 -9.49 5.22 33.87
N THR A 72 -10.69 5.75 33.62
CA THR A 72 -11.89 4.98 33.27
C THR A 72 -11.95 4.52 31.82
N THR A 73 -11.09 5.07 30.94
CA THR A 73 -11.11 4.79 29.49
C THR A 73 -9.73 4.42 28.93
N ALA A 74 -8.69 4.41 29.77
CA ALA A 74 -7.32 4.11 29.36
C ALA A 74 -7.15 2.70 28.78
N HIS A 75 -8.01 1.74 29.18
CA HIS A 75 -8.05 0.37 28.63
C HIS A 75 -8.29 0.37 27.11
N ARG A 76 -8.92 1.39 26.55
CA ARG A 76 -9.18 1.51 25.10
C ARG A 76 -7.90 1.59 24.27
N ARG A 77 -6.79 2.05 24.87
CA ARG A 77 -5.46 2.05 24.23
C ARG A 77 -5.01 0.64 23.87
N GLU A 78 -5.39 -0.35 24.66
CA GLU A 78 -5.02 -1.75 24.45
C GLU A 78 -5.67 -2.32 23.20
N TYR A 79 -6.89 -1.85 22.89
CA TYR A 79 -7.64 -2.22 21.69
C TYR A 79 -7.08 -1.58 20.42
N THR A 80 -6.44 -0.41 20.51
CA THR A 80 -5.97 0.34 19.34
C THR A 80 -4.76 -0.32 18.69
N THR A 81 -4.96 -0.90 17.50
CA THR A 81 -3.92 -1.52 16.68
C THR A 81 -3.47 -0.62 15.53
N HIS A 82 -4.30 0.36 15.15
CA HIS A 82 -4.06 1.19 13.98
C HIS A 82 -4.54 2.63 14.22
N ILE A 83 -3.68 3.62 13.98
CA ILE A 83 -4.04 5.04 13.94
C ILE A 83 -3.67 5.59 12.56
N MET A 84 -4.66 6.13 11.85
CA MET A 84 -4.48 6.87 10.63
C MET A 84 -4.57 8.36 10.93
N LEU A 85 -3.49 9.09 10.65
CA LEU A 85 -3.45 10.54 10.69
C LEU A 85 -3.64 11.09 9.27
N ARG A 86 -4.84 11.62 9.01
CA ARG A 86 -5.26 12.24 7.76
C ARG A 86 -5.19 13.76 7.91
N ILE A 87 -4.09 14.33 7.46
CA ILE A 87 -3.79 15.76 7.61
C ILE A 87 -4.51 16.54 6.50
N ARG A 88 -5.35 17.50 6.87
CA ARG A 88 -5.99 18.41 5.91
C ARG A 88 -5.11 19.63 5.70
N LEU A 89 -4.71 19.85 4.45
CA LEU A 89 -3.95 21.00 3.97
C LEU A 89 -4.87 22.15 3.55
N GLU A 90 -4.29 23.30 3.24
CA GLU A 90 -5.02 24.51 2.82
C GLU A 90 -5.89 24.22 1.57
N GLU A 91 -7.17 24.59 1.64
CA GLU A 91 -8.07 24.53 0.49
C GLU A 91 -7.74 25.64 -0.50
N TYR A 92 -8.09 25.42 -1.76
CA TYR A 92 -7.87 26.38 -2.84
C TYR A 92 -9.03 26.37 -3.83
N ASP A 93 -9.20 27.48 -4.54
CA ASP A 93 -10.25 27.66 -5.53
C ASP A 93 -9.70 27.65 -6.98
N CYS A 94 -10.59 27.92 -7.94
CA CYS A 94 -10.25 27.91 -9.36
C CYS A 94 -9.26 29.01 -9.77
N SER A 95 -8.98 30.02 -8.93
CA SER A 95 -8.00 31.06 -9.26
C SER A 95 -6.57 30.54 -9.30
N VAL A 96 -6.30 29.45 -8.57
CA VAL A 96 -4.96 28.85 -8.44
C VAL A 96 -4.91 27.33 -8.66
N CYS A 97 -6.06 26.67 -8.88
CA CYS A 97 -6.15 25.20 -9.00
C CYS A 97 -5.28 24.61 -10.12
N GLN A 98 -5.02 25.41 -11.16
CA GLN A 98 -4.21 25.03 -12.33
C GLN A 98 -2.72 25.39 -12.20
N SER A 99 -2.34 26.07 -11.11
CA SER A 99 -0.98 26.51 -10.84
C SER A 99 -0.36 25.67 -9.73
N LYS A 100 0.97 25.50 -9.78
CA LYS A 100 1.72 24.93 -8.65
C LYS A 100 1.51 25.77 -7.39
N GLU A 101 1.67 25.17 -6.21
CA GLU A 101 1.67 25.93 -4.96
C GLU A 101 2.76 27.01 -4.95
N ASP A 102 2.42 28.19 -4.44
CA ASP A 102 3.41 29.23 -4.17
C ASP A 102 4.18 28.95 -2.88
N ASN A 103 5.27 29.68 -2.65
CA ASN A 103 6.15 29.45 -1.50
C ASN A 103 5.44 29.64 -0.15
N ASN A 104 4.44 30.53 -0.08
CA ASN A 104 3.71 30.78 1.15
C ASN A 104 2.77 29.60 1.48
N THR A 105 2.05 29.11 0.47
CA THR A 105 1.18 27.93 0.57
C THR A 105 1.99 26.70 0.97
N ILE A 106 3.13 26.46 0.32
CA ILE A 106 4.05 25.36 0.67
C ILE A 106 4.48 25.49 2.14
N HIS A 107 4.88 26.69 2.57
CA HIS A 107 5.30 26.92 3.95
C HIS A 107 4.18 26.64 4.96
N LEU A 108 2.97 27.12 4.72
CA LEU A 108 1.82 26.90 5.60
C LEU A 108 1.43 25.42 5.67
N ASN A 109 1.41 24.73 4.52
CA ASN A 109 1.14 23.29 4.45
C ASN A 109 2.19 22.48 5.22
N ASP A 110 3.47 22.81 5.06
CA ASP A 110 4.55 22.20 5.82
C ASP A 110 4.39 22.42 7.34
N LEU A 111 3.99 23.63 7.78
CA LEU A 111 3.73 23.90 9.20
C LEU A 111 2.56 23.08 9.74
N THR A 112 1.44 23.02 9.01
CA THR A 112 0.26 22.21 9.37
C THR A 112 0.60 20.74 9.49
N PHE A 113 1.32 20.20 8.49
CA PHE A 113 1.83 18.82 8.49
C PHE A 113 2.71 18.54 9.72
N SER A 114 3.65 19.43 9.99
CA SER A 114 4.62 19.30 11.08
C SER A 114 3.97 19.34 12.46
N ARG A 115 3.01 20.27 12.67
CA ARG A 115 2.26 20.36 13.93
C ARG A 115 1.46 19.11 14.20
N ALA A 116 0.71 18.62 13.21
CA ALA A 116 -0.15 17.45 13.36
C ALA A 116 0.67 16.19 13.74
N ILE A 117 1.78 15.95 13.03
CA ILE A 117 2.70 14.84 13.33
C ILE A 117 3.25 14.98 14.75
N TRP A 118 3.79 16.15 15.10
CA TRP A 118 4.42 16.32 16.40
C TRP A 118 3.42 16.15 17.54
N GLN A 119 2.22 16.73 17.43
CA GLN A 119 1.18 16.63 18.46
C GLN A 119 0.74 15.18 18.67
N LEU A 120 0.54 14.42 17.59
CA LEU A 120 0.21 13.01 17.69
C LEU A 120 1.35 12.22 18.35
N LEU A 121 2.59 12.38 17.88
CA LEU A 121 3.75 11.71 18.46
C LEU A 121 3.95 12.06 19.93
N ALA A 122 3.69 13.31 20.34
CA ALA A 122 3.76 13.74 21.73
C ALA A 122 2.74 13.00 22.62
N ILE A 123 1.53 12.73 22.11
CA ILE A 123 0.52 11.93 22.82
C ILE A 123 0.97 10.46 22.88
N LEU A 124 1.34 9.87 21.74
CA LEU A 124 1.71 8.45 21.65
C LEU A 124 2.99 8.11 22.41
N SER A 125 3.93 9.05 22.54
CA SER A 125 5.16 8.87 23.33
C SER A 125 4.91 8.56 24.80
N ARG A 126 3.71 8.91 25.31
CA ARG A 126 3.28 8.65 26.69
C ARG A 126 2.56 7.32 26.85
N TRP A 127 2.29 6.61 25.74
CA TRP A 127 1.67 5.29 25.79
C TRP A 127 2.77 4.28 26.15
N PRO A 128 2.52 3.39 27.12
CA PRO A 128 3.51 2.38 27.48
C PRO A 128 3.79 1.52 26.24
N ALA A 129 5.07 1.22 26.00
CA ALA A 129 5.41 0.15 25.07
C ALA A 129 4.84 -1.15 25.66
N PHE A 130 4.08 -1.90 24.88
CA PHE A 130 3.58 -3.19 25.34
C PHE A 130 4.78 -4.16 25.41
N THR A 131 5.36 -4.32 26.60
CA THR A 131 6.42 -5.30 26.84
C THR A 131 5.79 -6.63 27.22
N GLY A 132 5.83 -7.60 26.32
CA GLY A 132 5.50 -8.99 26.63
C GLY A 132 4.19 -9.51 26.04
N ARG A 133 4.02 -10.83 26.13
CA ARG A 133 2.93 -11.67 25.57
C ARG A 133 1.53 -11.39 26.16
N GLU A 134 1.33 -10.23 26.78
CA GLU A 134 0.11 -9.85 27.50
C GLU A 134 -0.89 -9.05 26.67
N ARG A 135 -0.59 -8.75 25.40
CA ARG A 135 -1.70 -8.44 24.50
C ARG A 135 -2.47 -9.74 24.31
N LEU A 136 -3.78 -9.72 24.57
CA LEU A 136 -4.72 -10.73 24.10
C LEU A 136 -4.24 -11.16 22.70
N GLN A 137 -3.89 -12.45 22.53
CA GLN A 137 -3.27 -12.98 21.32
C GLN A 137 -4.03 -12.58 20.03
N THR A 138 -5.28 -12.16 20.17
CA THR A 138 -6.17 -11.59 19.16
C THR A 138 -5.77 -10.26 18.51
N PHE A 139 -4.93 -9.39 19.12
CA PHE A 139 -4.75 -7.99 18.61
C PHE A 139 -3.32 -7.61 18.16
N GLY A 140 -2.34 -8.53 18.18
CA GLY A 140 -0.96 -8.34 17.65
C GLY A 140 -0.06 -7.43 18.50
N ALA A 141 1.27 -7.52 18.46
CA ALA A 141 2.14 -6.67 19.30
C ALA A 141 2.42 -5.30 18.64
N GLY A 142 1.88 -4.20 19.18
CA GLY A 142 2.23 -2.83 18.76
C GLY A 142 1.18 -2.07 17.93
N LEU A 143 1.55 -0.88 17.47
CA LEU A 143 0.69 0.07 16.80
C LEU A 143 1.17 0.35 15.37
N THR A 144 0.25 0.27 14.41
CA THR A 144 0.44 0.84 13.07
C THR A 144 0.11 2.33 13.10
N LEU A 145 1.08 3.17 12.72
CA LEU A 145 0.83 4.56 12.36
C LEU A 145 0.71 4.64 10.84
N GLU A 146 -0.43 5.12 10.36
CA GLU A 146 -0.65 5.44 8.97
C GLU A 146 -0.68 6.96 8.77
N LEU A 147 0.01 7.46 7.74
CA LEU A 147 0.08 8.89 7.41
C LEU A 147 -0.49 9.16 6.02
N GLY A 148 -1.28 10.22 5.92
CA GLY A 148 -1.79 10.76 4.66
C GLY A 148 -2.04 12.26 4.77
N ALA A 149 -1.88 12.98 3.66
CA ALA A 149 -2.14 14.41 3.58
C ALA A 149 -2.81 14.77 2.26
N TYR A 150 -3.73 15.71 2.30
CA TYR A 150 -4.50 16.18 1.14
C TYR A 150 -5.15 17.52 1.44
N SER A 151 -5.48 18.28 0.40
CA SER A 151 -6.40 19.42 0.50
C SER A 151 -7.81 18.89 0.24
N ALA A 152 -8.84 19.34 0.98
CA ALA A 152 -10.21 18.89 0.71
C ALA A 152 -10.67 19.25 -0.72
N SER A 153 -10.22 20.41 -1.20
CA SER A 153 -10.42 20.88 -2.57
C SER A 153 -9.65 20.10 -3.64
N ASP A 154 -8.71 19.20 -3.28
CA ASP A 154 -7.97 18.37 -4.27
C ASP A 154 -8.94 17.53 -5.14
N SER A 155 -10.14 17.23 -4.63
CA SER A 155 -11.19 16.45 -5.33
C SER A 155 -12.27 17.29 -6.02
N GLU A 156 -12.13 18.61 -6.04
CA GLU A 156 -13.16 19.56 -6.48
C GLU A 156 -12.82 20.25 -7.81
N HIS A 157 -11.59 20.11 -8.30
CA HIS A 157 -11.05 20.82 -9.48
C HIS A 157 -10.71 19.87 -10.62
N THR A 158 -9.48 19.96 -11.13
CA THR A 158 -8.90 19.08 -12.16
C THR A 158 -9.01 17.61 -11.77
N PHE A 159 -8.61 17.26 -10.55
CA PHE A 159 -8.68 15.89 -10.07
C PHE A 159 -9.98 15.75 -9.27
N ARG A 160 -10.81 14.75 -9.60
CA ARG A 160 -12.09 14.50 -8.91
C ARG A 160 -12.08 13.15 -8.20
N ASP A 161 -10.97 12.86 -7.54
CA ASP A 161 -10.74 11.56 -6.92
C ASP A 161 -11.66 11.34 -5.71
N PHE A 162 -12.54 10.34 -5.82
CA PHE A 162 -13.49 9.95 -4.79
C PHE A 162 -12.83 9.60 -3.45
N ARG A 163 -11.60 9.10 -3.47
CA ARG A 163 -10.85 8.65 -2.28
C ARG A 163 -10.50 9.78 -1.33
N LEU A 164 -10.44 11.01 -1.84
CA LEU A 164 -10.13 12.20 -1.07
C LEU A 164 -11.39 12.83 -0.45
N LYS A 165 -12.59 12.36 -0.79
CA LYS A 165 -13.83 12.93 -0.26
C LYS A 165 -14.04 12.54 1.21
N PRO A 166 -14.66 13.41 2.04
CA PRO A 166 -15.04 13.05 3.41
C PRO A 166 -16.05 11.89 3.49
N SER A 167 -16.83 11.70 2.43
CA SER A 167 -17.82 10.63 2.27
C SER A 167 -17.23 9.31 1.78
N TYR A 168 -15.91 9.20 1.60
CA TYR A 168 -15.31 7.95 1.13
C TYR A 168 -15.69 6.78 2.05
N PRO A 169 -16.38 5.75 1.52
CA PRO A 169 -17.08 4.76 2.35
C PRO A 169 -16.15 3.65 2.86
N ILE A 170 -14.96 3.50 2.29
CA ILE A 170 -14.06 2.37 2.57
C ILE A 170 -13.05 2.77 3.64
N GLN A 171 -13.25 2.31 4.87
CA GLN A 171 -12.39 2.66 6.03
C GLN A 171 -11.69 1.45 6.66
N SER A 172 -12.21 0.25 6.40
CA SER A 172 -11.70 -1.02 6.90
C SER A 172 -11.72 -2.08 5.79
N PRO A 173 -10.92 -3.16 5.90
CA PRO A 173 -10.98 -4.25 4.92
C PRO A 173 -12.37 -4.88 4.76
N ARG A 174 -13.29 -4.68 5.72
CA ARG A 174 -14.67 -5.18 5.64
C ARG A 174 -15.60 -4.30 4.79
N ASP A 175 -15.17 -3.08 4.48
CA ASP A 175 -15.91 -2.16 3.62
C ASP A 175 -15.56 -2.37 2.14
N ILE A 176 -14.60 -3.26 1.84
CA ILE A 176 -14.26 -3.68 0.48
C ILE A 176 -15.32 -4.68 0.01
N ASP A 177 -15.90 -4.44 -1.17
CA ASP A 177 -16.90 -5.29 -1.79
C ASP A 177 -16.45 -5.75 -3.19
N ASP A 178 -16.62 -7.03 -3.51
CA ASP A 178 -16.13 -7.60 -4.78
C ASP A 178 -16.79 -6.98 -6.02
N SER A 179 -17.97 -6.37 -5.85
CA SER A 179 -18.75 -5.69 -6.89
C SER A 179 -18.37 -4.22 -7.12
N TYR A 180 -17.46 -3.66 -6.33
CA TYR A 180 -17.04 -2.26 -6.41
C TYR A 180 -18.20 -1.25 -6.36
N THR A 181 -19.24 -1.56 -5.58
CA THR A 181 -20.52 -0.84 -5.55
C THR A 181 -20.32 0.65 -5.32
N SER A 182 -19.47 1.01 -4.36
CA SER A 182 -19.22 2.42 -4.02
C SER A 182 -18.59 3.21 -5.17
N TYR A 183 -17.71 2.55 -5.94
CA TYR A 183 -17.09 3.15 -7.10
C TYR A 183 -18.05 3.23 -8.29
N CYS A 184 -18.85 2.19 -8.53
CA CYS A 184 -19.92 2.20 -9.54
C CYS A 184 -20.93 3.33 -9.29
N LEU A 185 -21.41 3.48 -8.06
CA LEU A 185 -22.34 4.55 -7.68
C LEU A 185 -21.71 5.93 -7.81
N HIS A 186 -20.43 6.06 -7.43
CA HIS A 186 -19.72 7.32 -7.61
C HIS A 186 -19.62 7.69 -9.09
N ASP A 187 -19.20 6.75 -9.93
CA ASP A 187 -19.03 6.99 -11.36
C ASP A 187 -20.35 7.37 -12.05
N GLN A 188 -21.46 6.68 -11.73
CA GLN A 188 -22.81 7.05 -12.17
C GLN A 188 -23.19 8.49 -11.78
N SER A 189 -22.78 8.93 -10.58
CA SER A 189 -23.00 10.32 -10.16
C SER A 189 -22.18 11.34 -10.96
N GLN A 190 -21.13 10.89 -11.66
CA GLN A 190 -20.26 11.75 -12.47
C GLN A 190 -20.63 11.74 -13.96
N GLU A 191 -21.39 10.77 -14.49
CA GLU A 191 -21.67 10.58 -15.94
C GLU A 191 -22.20 11.82 -16.69
N THR A 192 -22.82 12.78 -15.98
CA THR A 192 -23.40 13.99 -16.58
C THR A 192 -22.60 15.26 -16.29
N LEU A 193 -21.46 15.14 -15.60
CA LEU A 193 -20.66 16.30 -15.21
C LEU A 193 -19.79 16.76 -16.38
N ASP A 194 -20.12 17.93 -16.90
CA ASP A 194 -19.32 18.64 -17.89
C ASP A 194 -18.62 19.82 -17.23
N ASP A 195 -17.29 19.84 -17.29
CA ASP A 195 -16.44 20.92 -16.80
C ASP A 195 -15.19 21.03 -17.69
N PRO A 196 -15.35 21.59 -18.90
CA PRO A 196 -14.25 21.68 -19.86
C PRO A 196 -13.06 22.48 -19.34
N THR A 197 -13.29 23.40 -18.39
CA THR A 197 -12.22 24.22 -17.79
C THR A 197 -11.24 23.39 -16.97
N HIS A 198 -11.71 22.30 -16.38
CA HIS A 198 -10.90 21.33 -15.63
C HIS A 198 -10.60 20.05 -16.43
N GLY A 199 -10.93 20.05 -17.72
CA GLY A 199 -10.73 18.92 -18.61
C GLY A 199 -11.71 17.78 -18.33
N TRP A 200 -12.96 18.05 -17.98
CA TRP A 200 -14.02 17.05 -17.87
C TRP A 200 -15.05 17.28 -18.97
N VAL A 201 -15.34 16.24 -19.76
CA VAL A 201 -16.34 16.26 -20.84
C VAL A 201 -17.17 14.99 -20.75
N ASP A 202 -18.49 15.12 -20.73
CA ASP A 202 -19.44 14.01 -20.61
C ASP A 202 -19.12 13.07 -19.43
N GLY A 203 -18.78 13.64 -18.27
CA GLY A 203 -18.45 12.89 -17.05
C GLY A 203 -17.08 12.22 -17.05
N HIS A 204 -16.28 12.40 -18.10
CA HIS A 204 -14.97 11.78 -18.23
C HIS A 204 -13.86 12.83 -18.24
N GLN A 205 -12.76 12.53 -17.55
CA GLN A 205 -11.58 13.37 -17.63
C GLN A 205 -10.94 13.22 -19.02
N ALA A 206 -10.84 14.35 -19.72
CA ALA A 206 -10.23 14.47 -21.03
C ALA A 206 -8.74 14.12 -20.99
N HIS A 207 -8.20 13.84 -22.17
CA HIS A 207 -6.87 13.26 -22.36
C HIS A 207 -5.77 14.06 -21.63
N PHE A 208 -4.76 13.38 -21.10
CA PHE A 208 -3.70 13.95 -20.24
C PHE A 208 -3.04 15.23 -20.77
N ALA A 209 -2.97 15.39 -22.10
CA ALA A 209 -2.39 16.54 -22.78
C ALA A 209 -3.13 17.87 -22.47
N GLN A 210 -4.35 17.77 -21.94
CA GLN A 210 -5.20 18.90 -21.58
C GLN A 210 -5.07 19.28 -20.09
N ILE A 211 -4.40 18.46 -19.27
CA ILE A 211 -4.21 18.74 -17.84
C ILE A 211 -2.95 19.57 -17.65
N LEU A 212 -3.10 20.75 -17.06
CA LEU A 212 -2.01 21.67 -16.82
C LEU A 212 -1.02 21.13 -15.77
N GLU A 213 0.26 21.29 -16.08
CA GLU A 213 1.37 20.84 -15.24
C GLU A 213 1.33 21.46 -13.83
N GLY A 214 0.84 22.69 -13.70
CA GLY A 214 0.68 23.33 -12.39
C GLY A 214 -0.32 22.61 -11.48
N ALA A 215 -1.44 22.11 -12.03
CA ALA A 215 -2.42 21.32 -11.29
C ALA A 215 -1.79 20.03 -10.75
N LYS A 216 -1.03 19.32 -11.59
CA LYS A 216 -0.31 18.10 -11.23
C LYS A 216 0.66 18.35 -10.08
N LYS A 217 1.52 19.36 -10.22
CA LYS A 217 2.51 19.74 -9.19
C LYS A 217 1.88 20.21 -7.89
N ARG A 218 0.71 20.85 -7.95
CA ARG A 218 -0.06 21.18 -6.76
C ARG A 218 -0.53 19.91 -6.05
N LEU A 219 -1.11 18.95 -6.77
CA LEU A 219 -1.59 17.68 -6.22
C LEU A 219 -0.46 16.82 -5.62
N THR A 220 0.68 16.70 -6.30
CA THR A 220 1.80 15.80 -5.94
C THR A 220 2.89 16.47 -5.09
N GLY A 221 2.62 17.66 -4.56
CA GLY A 221 3.56 18.45 -3.76
C GLY A 221 4.22 17.64 -2.63
N THR A 222 5.47 17.96 -2.31
CA THR A 222 6.27 17.26 -1.30
C THR A 222 6.26 18.01 0.03
N LEU A 223 5.80 17.34 1.09
CA LEU A 223 5.75 17.87 2.45
C LEU A 223 7.07 17.68 3.19
N THR A 224 7.43 18.70 3.97
CA THR A 224 8.65 18.72 4.77
C THR A 224 8.36 19.07 6.22
N LEU A 225 8.88 18.25 7.13
CA LEU A 225 8.86 18.55 8.55
C LEU A 225 9.68 19.82 8.86
N LYS A 226 9.02 20.84 9.41
CA LYS A 226 9.63 22.03 10.00
C LYS A 226 9.84 21.82 11.49
N TYR A 227 10.99 22.28 11.97
CA TYR A 227 11.41 22.11 13.38
C TYR A 227 11.33 23.41 14.17
N ASP A 228 11.30 24.55 13.47
CA ASP A 228 11.24 25.89 14.06
C ASP A 228 9.77 26.31 14.23
N LEU A 229 8.99 25.49 14.94
CA LEU A 229 7.61 25.80 15.28
C LEU A 229 7.57 26.58 16.61
N PRO A 230 6.92 27.76 16.67
CA PRO A 230 6.87 28.59 17.88
C PRO A 230 6.28 27.87 19.11
N GLU A 231 5.41 26.90 18.85
CA GLU A 231 4.71 26.09 19.85
C GLU A 231 5.61 25.02 20.49
N PHE A 232 6.77 24.72 19.90
CA PHE A 232 7.71 23.72 20.39
C PHE A 232 8.94 24.39 21.01
N PRO A 233 9.39 23.95 22.20
CA PRO A 233 10.58 24.54 22.83
C PRO A 233 11.76 24.45 21.88
N SER A 234 12.48 25.55 21.66
CA SER A 234 13.66 25.65 20.78
C SER A 234 14.75 24.61 21.10
N GLN A 235 14.71 24.04 22.31
CA GLN A 235 15.59 22.99 22.80
C GLN A 235 15.27 21.57 22.26
N ARG A 236 14.09 21.34 21.64
CA ARG A 236 13.69 20.03 21.09
C ARG A 236 13.59 20.06 19.57
N ARG A 237 14.73 20.16 18.89
CA ARG A 237 14.87 19.89 17.43
C ARG A 237 14.71 18.39 17.06
N LYS A 238 14.12 17.58 17.95
CA LYS A 238 13.94 16.13 17.78
C LYS A 238 12.46 15.77 17.93
N LEU A 239 12.00 14.84 17.10
CA LEU A 239 10.65 14.31 17.20
C LEU A 239 10.49 13.51 18.52
N PRO A 240 9.29 13.50 19.15
CA PRO A 240 9.03 12.62 20.29
C PRO A 240 9.24 11.16 19.89
N ALA A 241 10.05 10.43 20.65
CA ALA A 241 10.24 8.99 20.45
C ALA A 241 9.01 8.21 20.93
N VAL A 242 8.51 7.29 20.10
CA VAL A 242 7.26 6.55 20.30
C VAL A 242 7.53 5.05 20.14
N LYS A 243 7.75 4.38 21.27
CA LYS A 243 8.12 2.95 21.32
C LYS A 243 6.99 1.99 20.94
N ILE A 244 5.74 2.43 21.01
CA ILE A 244 4.58 1.58 20.71
C ILE A 244 4.35 1.40 19.20
N ILE A 245 4.92 2.28 18.36
CA ILE A 245 4.80 2.19 16.91
C ILE A 245 5.74 1.08 16.41
N THR A 246 5.15 0.03 15.86
CA THR A 246 5.86 -1.10 15.23
C THR A 246 5.66 -1.14 13.72
N GLY A 247 4.65 -0.43 13.20
CA GLY A 247 4.39 -0.32 11.76
C GLY A 247 4.22 1.12 11.31
N LEU A 248 4.81 1.48 10.17
CA LEU A 248 4.57 2.74 9.49
C LEU A 248 4.00 2.45 8.10
N LEU A 249 2.87 3.09 7.79
CA LEU A 249 2.14 2.91 6.54
C LEU A 249 1.89 4.26 5.87
N ILE A 250 2.24 4.36 4.60
CA ILE A 250 1.80 5.46 3.73
C ILE A 250 1.23 4.78 2.49
N ARG A 251 -0.10 4.89 2.33
CA ARG A 251 -0.81 4.31 1.19
C ARG A 251 -0.87 5.27 0.02
N ARG A 252 -0.97 4.67 -1.16
CA ARG A 252 -1.22 5.31 -2.45
C ARG A 252 -2.47 6.22 -2.46
N GLN A 253 -3.42 6.01 -1.57
CA GLN A 253 -4.65 6.81 -1.46
C GLN A 253 -4.41 8.34 -1.49
N PHE A 254 -3.27 8.82 -0.98
CA PHE A 254 -2.92 10.24 -0.94
C PHE A 254 -1.81 10.58 -1.93
N TYR A 255 -1.98 11.69 -2.66
CA TYR A 255 -1.02 12.12 -3.67
C TYR A 255 0.16 12.92 -3.11
N ARG A 256 0.00 13.56 -1.96
CA ARG A 256 1.06 14.35 -1.34
C ARG A 256 2.20 13.44 -0.89
N GLN A 257 3.39 13.75 -1.37
CA GLN A 257 4.60 13.04 -0.99
C GLN A 257 5.14 13.56 0.35
N ILE A 258 5.93 12.73 1.04
CA ILE A 258 6.72 13.17 2.19
C ILE A 258 8.18 13.15 1.77
N SER A 259 8.88 14.27 1.97
CA SER A 259 10.31 14.36 1.67
C SER A 259 11.07 13.24 2.36
N ALA A 260 12.01 12.64 1.63
CA ALA A 260 12.85 11.57 2.14
C ALA A 260 13.60 11.96 3.43
N GLN A 261 14.03 13.22 3.58
CA GLN A 261 14.61 13.70 4.83
C GLN A 261 13.64 13.62 6.02
N SER A 262 12.35 13.93 5.80
CA SER A 262 11.31 13.85 6.82
C SER A 262 10.98 12.41 7.17
N LEU A 263 10.86 11.54 6.17
CA LEU A 263 10.71 10.09 6.38
C LEU A 263 11.87 9.51 7.19
N GLY A 264 13.11 9.87 6.83
CA GLY A 264 14.30 9.43 7.56
C GLY A 264 14.27 9.83 9.02
N LYS A 265 13.80 11.03 9.35
CA LYS A 265 13.66 11.48 10.73
C LYS A 265 12.52 10.79 11.47
N LEU A 266 11.39 10.53 10.81
CA LEU A 266 10.30 9.72 11.40
C LEU A 266 10.82 8.32 11.76
N LEU A 267 11.48 7.65 10.82
CA LEU A 267 12.01 6.30 10.98
C LEU A 267 13.12 6.22 12.02
N SER A 268 14.09 7.14 12.01
CA SER A 268 15.25 7.11 12.90
C SER A 268 15.02 7.72 14.29
N GLN A 269 14.11 8.69 14.44
CA GLN A 269 13.90 9.40 15.72
C GLN A 269 12.58 9.03 16.41
N ALA A 270 11.48 8.96 15.66
CA ALA A 270 10.16 8.76 16.25
C ALA A 270 9.85 7.27 16.45
N CYS A 271 10.11 6.43 15.45
CA CYS A 271 9.69 5.02 15.44
C CYS A 271 10.81 4.06 15.89
N SER A 272 11.25 4.15 17.15
CA SER A 272 12.43 3.41 17.63
C SER A 272 12.31 1.89 17.65
N ASN A 273 11.09 1.35 17.65
CA ASN A 273 10.79 -0.10 17.65
C ASN A 273 10.12 -0.53 16.34
N LEU A 274 10.35 0.19 15.25
CA LEU A 274 9.73 -0.12 13.97
C LEU A 274 10.16 -1.51 13.48
N GLU A 275 9.20 -2.34 13.15
CA GLU A 275 9.38 -3.69 12.62
C GLU A 275 9.11 -3.73 11.12
N TRP A 276 8.22 -2.87 10.62
CA TRP A 276 7.91 -2.82 9.20
C TRP A 276 7.54 -1.42 8.70
N PHE A 277 7.87 -1.16 7.44
CA PHE A 277 7.53 0.07 6.73
C PHE A 277 6.99 -0.26 5.35
N ARG A 278 5.84 0.35 5.03
CA ARG A 278 5.21 0.30 3.71
C ARG A 278 5.05 1.72 3.18
N TYR A 279 5.59 1.96 2.00
CA TYR A 279 5.49 3.24 1.31
C TYR A 279 5.03 3.04 -0.13
N GLU A 280 3.83 3.52 -0.40
CA GLU A 280 3.19 3.45 -1.71
C GLU A 280 3.01 4.88 -2.21
N LYS A 281 3.85 5.29 -3.16
CA LYS A 281 3.89 6.66 -3.68
C LYS A 281 3.46 6.71 -5.13
N TRP A 282 3.06 7.90 -5.57
CA TRP A 282 2.88 8.21 -6.98
C TRP A 282 4.20 8.69 -7.58
N ASP A 283 4.45 8.32 -8.84
CA ASP A 283 5.56 8.86 -9.61
C ASP A 283 5.38 10.38 -9.85
N ASP A 284 6.45 11.14 -9.65
CA ASP A 284 6.43 12.60 -9.70
C ASP A 284 6.80 13.12 -11.10
N THR A 285 6.06 14.11 -11.60
CA THR A 285 6.31 14.78 -12.88
C THR A 285 7.59 15.62 -12.90
N ASN A 286 8.23 15.84 -11.75
CA ASN A 286 9.40 16.72 -11.61
C ASN A 286 10.76 16.12 -12.03
N HIS A 287 10.82 14.97 -12.70
CA HIS A 287 12.09 14.39 -13.13
C HIS A 287 12.26 14.43 -14.66
N PRO A 288 12.95 15.47 -15.20
CA PRO A 288 13.52 15.41 -16.53
C PRO A 288 14.40 14.18 -16.64
N ALA A 289 14.17 13.36 -17.67
CA ALA A 289 14.96 12.17 -17.98
C ALA A 289 16.48 12.46 -18.12
N THR A 290 16.86 13.73 -18.26
CA THR A 290 18.23 14.21 -18.45
C THR A 290 19.09 14.31 -17.17
N HIS A 291 18.54 14.11 -15.96
CA HIS A 291 19.33 14.17 -14.71
C HIS A 291 19.68 12.81 -14.07
N PHE A 292 19.31 11.69 -14.70
CA PHE A 292 19.47 10.35 -14.12
C PHE A 292 20.92 9.87 -14.00
N TYR A 293 21.85 10.37 -14.82
CA TYR A 293 23.27 9.99 -14.73
C TYR A 293 24.07 10.73 -13.65
N HIS A 294 23.49 11.73 -12.96
CA HIS A 294 24.23 12.62 -12.06
C HIS A 294 23.70 12.70 -10.62
N ARG A 295 22.78 11.83 -10.16
CA ARG A 295 22.51 11.72 -8.72
C ARG A 295 23.59 10.89 -8.01
N ILE A 296 24.69 11.59 -7.80
CA ILE A 296 25.78 11.43 -6.82
C ILE A 296 25.27 10.84 -5.51
N GLN A 297 26.08 9.94 -4.91
CA GLN A 297 26.34 9.51 -3.50
C GLN A 297 25.49 10.04 -2.31
N ASP A 298 24.36 10.70 -2.51
CA ASP A 298 23.61 11.51 -1.57
C ASP A 298 22.09 11.40 -1.78
N ASP A 299 21.59 10.28 -2.35
CA ASP A 299 20.15 10.04 -2.37
C ASP A 299 19.62 10.01 -0.92
N PRO A 300 18.73 10.92 -0.53
CA PRO A 300 18.24 10.95 0.84
C PRO A 300 17.56 9.63 1.24
N MET A 301 16.95 8.89 0.31
CA MET A 301 16.37 7.57 0.57
C MET A 301 17.44 6.52 0.87
N GLN A 302 18.61 6.58 0.22
CA GLN A 302 19.74 5.71 0.56
C GLN A 302 20.16 5.91 2.03
N ARG A 303 20.23 7.16 2.49
CA ARG A 303 20.56 7.48 3.90
C ARG A 303 19.51 6.95 4.88
N ILE A 304 18.24 6.88 4.48
CA ILE A 304 17.19 6.26 5.30
C ILE A 304 17.46 4.76 5.47
N LEU A 305 17.73 4.06 4.36
CA LEU A 305 17.92 2.62 4.35
C LEU A 305 19.15 2.20 5.19
N GLN A 306 20.20 3.03 5.23
CA GLN A 306 21.39 2.79 6.04
C GLN A 306 21.19 2.98 7.55
N ASN A 307 20.11 3.64 7.99
CA ASN A 307 19.87 4.00 9.40
C ASN A 307 18.57 3.38 9.94
N LEU A 308 18.19 2.21 9.44
CA LEU A 308 17.00 1.51 9.91
C LEU A 308 17.19 0.95 11.34
N PRO A 309 16.14 0.93 12.18
CA PRO A 309 16.22 0.33 13.51
C PRO A 309 16.59 -1.16 13.48
N SER A 310 17.29 -1.64 14.50
CA SER A 310 17.67 -3.06 14.61
C SER A 310 16.48 -4.03 14.74
N THR A 311 15.29 -3.52 15.05
CA THR A 311 14.01 -4.25 15.09
C THR A 311 13.37 -4.41 13.71
N PHE A 312 13.87 -3.73 12.69
CA PHE A 312 13.25 -3.65 11.38
C PHE A 312 13.40 -4.97 10.60
N ARG A 313 12.30 -5.50 10.07
CA ARG A 313 12.21 -6.81 9.43
C ARG A 313 11.52 -6.80 8.07
N LYS A 314 10.58 -5.90 7.81
CA LYS A 314 9.81 -5.91 6.56
C LYS A 314 9.78 -4.56 5.87
N LEU A 315 10.11 -4.54 4.59
CA LEU A 315 10.06 -3.35 3.76
C LEU A 315 9.20 -3.62 2.53
N SER A 316 8.26 -2.71 2.25
CA SER A 316 7.46 -2.71 1.03
C SER A 316 7.50 -1.31 0.43
N LEU A 317 8.05 -1.19 -0.77
CA LEU A 317 8.11 0.04 -1.55
C LEU A 317 7.37 -0.17 -2.85
N PHE A 318 6.41 0.69 -3.15
CA PHE A 318 5.64 0.65 -4.38
C PHE A 318 5.58 2.05 -4.97
N GLU A 319 5.94 2.19 -6.24
CA GLU A 319 5.70 3.39 -7.02
C GLU A 319 4.60 3.10 -8.05
N ASP A 320 3.53 3.88 -8.03
CA ASP A 320 2.48 3.78 -9.02
C ASP A 320 2.55 4.90 -10.05
N PHE A 321 2.11 4.58 -11.27
CA PHE A 321 2.04 5.48 -12.40
C PHE A 321 0.56 5.72 -12.74
N ASN A 322 0.09 6.93 -12.47
CA ASN A 322 -1.20 7.37 -13.00
C ASN A 322 -0.98 8.03 -14.37
N SER A 323 -1.55 7.50 -15.44
CA SER A 323 -1.44 8.08 -16.79
C SER A 323 -1.93 9.53 -16.89
N ILE A 324 -2.80 9.96 -15.96
CA ILE A 324 -3.33 11.33 -15.84
C ILE A 324 -2.25 12.25 -15.25
N ILE A 325 -1.56 11.79 -14.20
CA ILE A 325 -0.52 12.57 -13.50
C ILE A 325 0.78 12.51 -14.29
N ASN A 326 1.28 11.30 -14.58
CA ASN A 326 2.46 11.06 -15.38
C ASN A 326 2.14 10.10 -16.54
N PRO A 327 2.06 10.60 -17.80
CA PRO A 327 1.71 9.78 -18.97
C PRO A 327 2.86 8.93 -19.51
N LYS A 328 4.06 8.98 -18.88
CA LYS A 328 5.16 8.09 -19.26
C LYS A 328 4.66 6.64 -19.20
N ARG A 329 5.01 5.84 -20.21
CA ARG A 329 4.63 4.43 -20.20
C ARG A 329 5.31 3.75 -19.03
N GLN A 330 4.70 2.69 -18.52
CA GLN A 330 5.34 1.80 -17.55
C GLN A 330 6.64 1.18 -18.10
N SER A 331 6.89 1.22 -19.41
CA SER A 331 8.18 0.88 -20.04
C SER A 331 9.29 1.91 -19.82
N ASP A 332 8.94 3.14 -19.44
CA ASP A 332 9.84 4.30 -19.38
C ASP A 332 10.20 4.68 -17.93
N TRP A 333 9.89 3.82 -16.95
CA TRP A 333 10.30 4.04 -15.56
C TRP A 333 11.83 3.92 -15.46
N TYR A 334 12.47 5.02 -15.08
CA TYR A 334 13.91 5.12 -14.93
C TYR A 334 14.28 4.78 -13.50
N THR A 335 15.05 3.71 -13.29
CA THR A 335 15.58 3.35 -11.98
C THR A 335 16.96 3.95 -11.77
N CYS A 336 17.31 4.33 -10.53
CA CYS A 336 18.71 4.59 -10.19
C CYS A 336 19.39 3.27 -9.84
N PRO A 337 20.40 2.81 -10.59
CA PRO A 337 21.19 1.64 -10.20
C PRO A 337 21.75 1.79 -8.78
N CYS A 338 22.21 3.00 -8.45
CA CYS A 338 22.73 3.38 -7.14
C CYS A 338 21.78 3.05 -5.97
N PHE A 339 20.47 3.27 -6.19
CA PHE A 339 19.45 3.06 -5.17
C PHE A 339 19.14 1.57 -5.02
N ALA A 340 19.08 0.83 -6.13
CA ALA A 340 18.88 -0.62 -6.12
C ALA A 340 20.03 -1.35 -5.39
N GLU A 341 21.28 -0.97 -5.67
CA GLU A 341 22.47 -1.50 -4.99
C GLU A 341 22.44 -1.18 -3.48
N SER A 342 22.10 0.05 -3.12
CA SER A 342 21.97 0.47 -1.73
C SER A 342 20.87 -0.28 -0.98
N LEU A 343 19.76 -0.57 -1.66
CA LEU A 343 18.67 -1.38 -1.12
C LEU A 343 19.11 -2.83 -0.94
N ALA A 344 19.88 -3.40 -1.87
CA ALA A 344 20.44 -4.75 -1.73
C ALA A 344 21.39 -4.84 -0.52
N GLN A 345 22.21 -3.82 -0.26
CA GLN A 345 23.09 -3.76 0.91
C GLN A 345 22.31 -3.55 2.22
N SER A 346 21.32 -2.66 2.22
CA SER A 346 20.58 -2.31 3.44
C SER A 346 19.53 -3.36 3.82
N SER A 347 19.15 -4.24 2.88
CA SER A 347 18.15 -5.29 3.11
C SER A 347 18.68 -6.56 3.77
N ARG A 348 20.00 -6.67 4.04
CA ARG A 348 20.66 -7.90 4.52
C ARG A 348 20.10 -8.43 5.85
N SER A 349 19.54 -7.56 6.69
CA SER A 349 18.91 -7.94 7.97
C SER A 349 17.40 -8.19 7.90
N LEU A 350 16.76 -7.99 6.73
CA LEU A 350 15.31 -8.11 6.59
C LEU A 350 14.85 -9.57 6.52
N GLU A 351 13.57 -9.79 6.85
CA GLU A 351 12.84 -11.04 6.65
C GLU A 351 11.97 -10.99 5.39
N SER A 352 11.46 -9.82 5.03
CA SER A 352 10.63 -9.62 3.83
C SER A 352 10.98 -8.32 3.12
N LEU A 353 11.17 -8.41 1.81
CA LEU A 353 11.41 -7.26 0.95
C LEU A 353 10.45 -7.28 -0.24
N SER A 354 9.78 -6.17 -0.48
CA SER A 354 9.20 -5.86 -1.78
C SER A 354 9.60 -4.46 -2.22
N ALA A 355 9.99 -4.34 -3.48
CA ALA A 355 10.26 -3.06 -4.10
C ALA A 355 9.81 -3.14 -5.57
N SER A 356 8.72 -2.47 -5.88
CA SER A 356 8.04 -2.54 -7.18
C SER A 356 8.00 -1.16 -7.82
N PHE A 357 8.42 -1.12 -9.07
CA PHE A 357 8.51 0.06 -9.94
C PHE A 357 9.38 1.22 -9.41
N ILE A 358 10.12 0.98 -8.33
CA ILE A 358 11.07 1.93 -7.74
C ILE A 358 12.53 1.46 -7.87
N VAL A 359 12.74 0.15 -8.03
CA VAL A 359 14.05 -0.49 -8.30
C VAL A 359 13.88 -1.59 -9.33
N ASP A 360 14.88 -1.77 -10.19
CA ASP A 360 14.95 -2.89 -11.12
C ASP A 360 15.74 -4.03 -10.49
N ALA A 361 15.19 -5.25 -10.57
CA ALA A 361 15.88 -6.45 -10.09
C ALA A 361 17.25 -6.65 -10.77
N GLU A 362 17.43 -6.20 -12.01
CA GLU A 362 18.74 -6.23 -12.70
C GLU A 362 19.82 -5.52 -11.87
N TYR A 363 19.54 -4.29 -11.43
CA TYR A 363 20.49 -3.51 -10.63
C TYR A 363 20.55 -3.98 -9.19
N PHE A 364 19.47 -4.54 -8.64
CA PHE A 364 19.47 -5.10 -7.29
C PHE A 364 20.40 -6.32 -7.18
N PHE A 365 20.46 -7.15 -8.21
CA PHE A 365 21.32 -8.34 -8.27
C PHE A 365 22.65 -8.12 -9.00
N SER A 366 23.02 -6.88 -9.32
CA SER A 366 24.22 -6.57 -10.12
C SER A 366 25.52 -7.11 -9.51
N GLU A 367 25.60 -7.19 -8.17
CA GLU A 367 26.71 -7.81 -7.43
C GLU A 367 26.95 -9.28 -7.83
N PHE A 368 25.97 -9.96 -8.40
CA PHE A 368 26.02 -11.39 -8.76
C PHE A 368 26.08 -11.63 -10.28
N THR A 369 26.16 -10.58 -11.10
CA THR A 369 26.22 -10.70 -12.57
C THR A 369 27.63 -11.03 -13.07
N LEU A 370 28.67 -10.85 -12.24
CA LEU A 370 30.08 -11.02 -12.64
C LEU A 370 30.56 -12.46 -12.41
N SER A 371 31.16 -13.05 -13.44
CA SER A 371 31.64 -14.45 -13.52
C SER A 371 32.79 -14.82 -12.56
N GLN A 372 33.17 -13.92 -11.65
CA GLN A 372 34.33 -14.05 -10.76
C GLN A 372 34.01 -13.75 -9.28
N VAL A 373 32.73 -13.57 -8.93
CA VAL A 373 32.35 -13.26 -7.56
C VAL A 373 32.41 -14.53 -6.72
N ASP A 374 33.33 -14.55 -5.75
CA ASP A 374 33.32 -15.56 -4.71
C ASP A 374 32.13 -15.29 -3.79
N VAL A 375 31.03 -16.01 -4.04
CA VAL A 375 29.76 -15.91 -3.29
C VAL A 375 29.98 -16.10 -1.78
N SER A 376 31.05 -16.79 -1.36
CA SER A 376 31.37 -16.96 0.05
C SER A 376 31.80 -15.66 0.75
N THR A 377 32.24 -14.66 -0.02
CA THR A 377 32.69 -13.36 0.48
C THR A 377 31.58 -12.31 0.53
N VAL A 378 30.47 -12.55 -0.17
CA VAL A 378 29.33 -11.62 -0.21
C VAL A 378 28.50 -11.76 1.08
N PRO A 379 28.15 -10.64 1.75
CA PRO A 379 27.32 -10.69 2.95
C PRO A 379 25.99 -11.40 2.70
N LYS A 380 25.64 -12.38 3.53
CA LYS A 380 24.40 -13.16 3.36
C LYS A 380 23.17 -12.38 3.82
N TRP A 381 22.02 -12.72 3.26
CA TRP A 381 20.71 -12.38 3.80
C TRP A 381 20.26 -13.45 4.80
N GLU A 382 20.78 -13.39 6.02
CA GLU A 382 20.61 -14.44 7.04
C GLU A 382 19.14 -14.74 7.41
N ASN A 383 18.24 -13.77 7.19
CA ASN A 383 16.85 -13.85 7.62
C ASN A 383 15.82 -13.72 6.50
N LEU A 384 16.23 -13.39 5.27
CA LEU A 384 15.30 -13.06 4.20
C LEU A 384 14.55 -14.30 3.71
N LYS A 385 13.22 -14.25 3.83
CA LYS A 385 12.30 -15.32 3.46
C LYS A 385 11.53 -15.03 2.18
N THR A 386 11.18 -13.76 1.97
CA THR A 386 10.31 -13.38 0.86
C THR A 386 10.86 -12.16 0.13
N VAL A 387 11.00 -12.26 -1.20
CA VAL A 387 11.47 -11.19 -2.07
C VAL A 387 10.50 -11.00 -3.23
N ALA A 388 10.00 -9.79 -3.42
CA ALA A 388 9.20 -9.43 -4.60
C ALA A 388 9.76 -8.17 -5.27
N LEU A 389 10.32 -8.32 -6.47
CA LEU A 389 10.95 -7.22 -7.21
C LEU A 389 10.38 -7.11 -8.62
N THR A 390 10.32 -5.89 -9.14
CA THR A 390 9.99 -5.67 -10.55
C THR A 390 11.24 -5.64 -11.42
N SER A 391 11.13 -6.07 -12.68
CA SER A 391 12.20 -5.84 -13.65
C SER A 391 11.66 -5.52 -15.03
N SER A 392 12.22 -4.48 -15.64
CA SER A 392 11.94 -4.05 -17.00
C SER A 392 12.39 -5.10 -18.04
N ILE A 393 13.32 -5.99 -17.71
CA ILE A 393 13.80 -7.07 -18.60
C ILE A 393 12.71 -8.13 -18.86
N LEU A 394 11.76 -8.29 -17.94
CA LEU A 394 10.73 -9.32 -18.01
C LEU A 394 9.65 -9.02 -19.07
N ILE A 395 9.55 -7.79 -19.57
CA ILE A 395 8.62 -7.44 -20.65
C ILE A 395 9.28 -7.58 -22.04
N PRO A 396 8.55 -7.99 -23.10
CA PRO A 396 9.12 -8.20 -24.44
C PRO A 396 9.68 -6.93 -25.10
N ALA A 397 9.25 -5.75 -24.68
CA ALA A 397 9.66 -4.48 -25.27
C ALA A 397 11.13 -4.11 -25.00
N ASN A 398 11.78 -4.74 -24.02
CA ASN A 398 13.17 -4.45 -23.63
C ASN A 398 14.12 -5.54 -24.13
N ASN A 399 14.95 -5.18 -25.11
CA ASN A 399 15.97 -6.05 -25.73
C ASN A 399 17.40 -5.73 -25.27
N HIS A 400 17.56 -4.84 -24.28
CA HIS A 400 18.89 -4.33 -23.89
C HIS A 400 19.72 -5.31 -23.04
N SER A 401 19.05 -6.18 -22.27
CA SER A 401 19.68 -7.16 -21.38
C SER A 401 19.01 -8.53 -21.49
N SER A 402 19.79 -9.60 -21.25
CA SER A 402 19.29 -10.98 -21.32
C SER A 402 18.47 -11.34 -20.08
N LYS A 403 17.25 -11.87 -20.30
CA LYS A 403 16.42 -12.48 -19.24
C LYS A 403 17.19 -13.58 -18.50
N GLY A 404 18.03 -14.33 -19.22
CA GLY A 404 18.88 -15.38 -18.66
C GLY A 404 19.86 -14.83 -17.62
N ASP A 405 20.48 -13.69 -17.89
CA ASP A 405 21.50 -13.09 -17.02
C ASP A 405 20.89 -12.63 -15.69
N LEU A 406 19.72 -11.98 -15.75
CA LEU A 406 18.95 -11.61 -14.55
C LEU A 406 18.62 -12.85 -13.70
N LEU A 407 18.10 -13.91 -14.34
CA LEU A 407 17.70 -15.13 -13.63
C LEU A 407 18.91 -15.92 -13.09
N GLN A 408 20.08 -15.83 -13.73
CA GLN A 408 21.33 -16.38 -13.22
C GLN A 408 21.80 -15.60 -11.99
N ALA A 409 21.88 -14.27 -12.09
CA ALA A 409 22.28 -13.41 -10.97
C ALA A 409 21.36 -13.59 -9.75
N ALA A 410 20.04 -13.66 -9.98
CA ALA A 410 19.06 -13.94 -8.93
C ALA A 410 19.23 -15.34 -8.31
N GLY A 411 19.57 -16.36 -9.11
CA GLY A 411 19.84 -17.71 -8.61
C GLY A 411 21.11 -17.79 -7.76
N ILE A 412 22.18 -17.10 -8.19
CA ILE A 412 23.43 -16.97 -7.41
C ILE A 412 23.15 -16.21 -6.10
N ALA A 413 22.39 -15.12 -6.16
CA ALA A 413 21.98 -14.36 -4.97
C ALA A 413 21.16 -15.21 -4.00
N ALA A 414 20.24 -16.05 -4.51
CA ALA A 414 19.42 -16.95 -3.70
C ALA A 414 20.25 -17.95 -2.87
N ALA A 415 21.43 -18.36 -3.35
CA ALA A 415 22.36 -19.19 -2.57
C ALA A 415 22.89 -18.47 -1.31
N SER A 416 22.84 -17.14 -1.29
CA SER A 416 23.18 -16.29 -0.13
C SER A 416 21.97 -15.98 0.78
N MET A 417 20.82 -16.64 0.56
CA MET A 417 19.57 -16.43 1.30
C MET A 417 19.10 -17.76 1.94
N PRO A 418 19.71 -18.22 3.05
CA PRO A 418 19.48 -19.56 3.60
C PRO A 418 18.04 -19.85 4.05
N LYS A 419 17.22 -18.82 4.28
CA LYS A 419 15.81 -18.95 4.71
C LYS A 419 14.82 -18.57 3.60
N LEU A 420 15.26 -18.42 2.35
CA LEU A 420 14.40 -17.99 1.25
C LEU A 420 13.30 -19.03 1.01
N GLU A 421 12.05 -18.60 1.13
CA GLU A 421 10.86 -19.41 0.90
C GLU A 421 10.19 -19.03 -0.42
N ILE A 422 10.14 -17.75 -0.77
CA ILE A 422 9.52 -17.27 -2.01
C ILE A 422 10.33 -16.11 -2.60
N MET A 423 10.69 -16.21 -3.87
CA MET A 423 11.18 -15.07 -4.65
C MET A 423 10.28 -14.90 -5.88
N GLU A 424 9.75 -13.70 -6.09
CA GLU A 424 8.96 -13.34 -7.26
C GLU A 424 9.60 -12.15 -7.98
N LEU A 425 10.06 -12.38 -9.21
CA LEU A 425 10.47 -11.32 -10.12
C LEU A 425 9.35 -11.16 -11.13
N TRP A 426 8.78 -9.96 -11.22
CA TRP A 426 7.57 -9.77 -11.99
C TRP A 426 7.55 -8.46 -12.76
N ASN A 427 6.72 -8.40 -13.79
CA ASN A 427 6.34 -7.16 -14.43
C ASN A 427 5.01 -7.38 -15.16
N GLY A 428 4.24 -6.32 -15.31
CA GLY A 428 2.97 -6.36 -16.03
C GLY A 428 2.63 -4.98 -16.55
N ASP A 429 1.80 -4.93 -17.59
CA ASP A 429 1.20 -3.74 -18.17
C ASP A 429 -0.08 -4.20 -18.90
N LYS A 430 -0.79 -3.31 -19.59
CA LYS A 430 -1.90 -3.68 -20.46
C LYS A 430 -1.47 -4.72 -21.50
N GLY A 431 -2.12 -5.89 -21.48
CA GLY A 431 -1.84 -7.04 -22.33
C GLY A 431 -0.59 -7.85 -21.95
N ILE A 432 0.19 -7.40 -20.97
CA ILE A 432 1.48 -7.98 -20.60
C ILE A 432 1.43 -8.42 -19.14
N SER A 433 1.76 -9.67 -18.90
CA SER A 433 1.96 -10.22 -17.55
C SER A 433 3.14 -11.17 -17.61
N CYS A 434 4.07 -11.04 -16.67
CA CYS A 434 5.22 -11.92 -16.55
C CYS A 434 5.60 -12.09 -15.08
N ILE A 435 5.73 -13.34 -14.63
CA ILE A 435 6.13 -13.71 -13.28
C ILE A 435 7.14 -14.85 -13.39
N PHE A 436 8.36 -14.60 -12.95
CA PHE A 436 9.28 -15.65 -12.51
C PHE A 436 9.08 -15.85 -11.01
N ARG A 437 9.01 -17.11 -10.58
CA ARG A 437 8.81 -17.44 -9.18
C ARG A 437 9.67 -18.61 -8.76
N TYR A 438 10.34 -18.48 -7.62
CA TYR A 438 10.95 -19.56 -6.86
C TYR A 438 10.12 -19.83 -5.60
N ILE A 439 9.91 -21.11 -5.28
CA ILE A 439 9.25 -21.56 -4.06
C ILE A 439 10.13 -22.59 -3.37
N ASN A 440 10.29 -22.43 -2.06
CA ASN A 440 10.91 -23.39 -1.16
C ASN A 440 10.16 -23.40 0.19
N ASN A 441 8.89 -23.78 0.15
CA ASN A 441 8.00 -23.80 1.30
C ASN A 441 7.12 -25.07 1.33
N VAL A 442 6.13 -25.13 2.23
CA VAL A 442 5.17 -26.26 2.32
C VAL A 442 4.47 -26.62 0.99
N GLU A 443 4.35 -25.68 0.05
CA GLU A 443 3.67 -25.86 -1.22
C GLU A 443 4.54 -26.56 -2.27
N GLY A 444 5.87 -26.49 -2.14
CA GLY A 444 6.78 -27.15 -3.07
C GLY A 444 8.20 -26.61 -3.06
N HIS A 445 9.03 -27.18 -3.94
CA HIS A 445 10.41 -26.78 -4.19
C HIS A 445 10.62 -26.65 -5.71
N GLY A 446 10.91 -25.45 -6.20
CA GLY A 446 11.09 -25.29 -7.64
C GLY A 446 10.99 -23.86 -8.14
N ILE A 447 11.10 -23.74 -9.45
CA ILE A 447 10.90 -22.48 -10.17
C ILE A 447 9.75 -22.60 -11.18
N SER A 448 9.07 -21.49 -11.40
CA SER A 448 8.01 -21.38 -12.40
C SER A 448 8.15 -20.10 -13.20
N TRP A 449 7.85 -20.18 -14.50
CA TRP A 449 7.67 -19.04 -15.39
C TRP A 449 6.20 -18.94 -15.81
N GLU A 450 5.59 -17.78 -15.64
CA GLU A 450 4.23 -17.50 -16.08
C GLU A 450 4.20 -16.21 -16.92
N SER A 451 3.78 -16.30 -18.19
CA SER A 451 3.69 -15.11 -19.07
C SER A 451 2.49 -15.10 -20.01
N SER A 452 2.01 -13.90 -20.35
CA SER A 452 0.94 -13.71 -21.36
C SER A 452 1.44 -13.84 -22.81
N PHE A 453 2.75 -13.74 -23.01
CA PHE A 453 3.40 -13.91 -24.31
C PHE A 453 4.13 -15.26 -24.38
N TYR A 454 4.37 -15.72 -25.62
CA TYR A 454 5.13 -16.94 -25.87
C TYR A 454 6.63 -16.68 -25.63
N ILE A 455 7.27 -17.64 -24.98
CA ILE A 455 8.73 -17.74 -24.86
C ILE A 455 9.10 -19.22 -25.05
N GLU A 456 10.02 -19.49 -25.96
CA GLU A 456 10.38 -20.87 -26.33
C GLU A 456 11.13 -21.57 -25.19
N THR A 457 12.13 -20.88 -24.61
CA THR A 457 12.96 -21.39 -23.52
C THR A 457 13.22 -20.28 -22.49
N PRO A 458 12.36 -20.13 -21.47
CA PRO A 458 12.57 -19.10 -20.43
C PRO A 458 13.80 -19.37 -19.55
N PHE A 459 14.28 -20.62 -19.53
CA PHE A 459 15.44 -21.04 -18.75
C PHE A 459 16.45 -21.72 -19.67
N CYS A 460 17.63 -21.13 -19.84
CA CYS A 460 18.75 -21.83 -20.47
C CYS A 460 19.36 -22.84 -19.47
N PRO A 461 20.11 -23.86 -19.95
CA PRO A 461 20.71 -24.89 -19.08
C PRO A 461 21.57 -24.30 -17.95
N GLU A 462 22.30 -23.22 -18.22
CA GLU A 462 23.14 -22.53 -17.24
C GLU A 462 22.28 -21.92 -16.13
N THR A 463 21.19 -21.22 -16.47
CA THR A 463 20.23 -20.69 -15.50
C THR A 463 19.66 -21.81 -14.64
N LEU A 464 19.24 -22.93 -15.24
CA LEU A 464 18.69 -24.06 -14.48
C LEU A 464 19.69 -24.62 -13.46
N SER A 465 20.98 -24.65 -13.79
CA SER A 465 22.00 -25.21 -12.89
C SER A 465 22.10 -24.46 -11.55
N TYR A 466 21.95 -23.14 -11.55
CA TYR A 466 21.98 -22.34 -10.31
C TYR A 466 20.78 -22.58 -9.40
N TRP A 467 19.59 -22.75 -9.98
CA TRP A 467 18.36 -22.95 -9.20
C TRP A 467 18.21 -24.39 -8.70
N THR A 468 18.54 -25.38 -9.53
CA THR A 468 18.49 -26.80 -9.16
C THR A 468 19.54 -27.17 -8.10
N GLY A 469 20.63 -26.41 -8.01
CA GLY A 469 21.64 -26.56 -6.97
C GLY A 469 21.22 -26.05 -5.58
N LEU A 470 20.10 -25.32 -5.46
CA LEU A 470 19.64 -24.82 -4.17
C LEU A 470 19.08 -25.96 -3.30
N GLN A 471 19.47 -25.94 -2.03
CA GLN A 471 19.02 -26.95 -1.08
C GLN A 471 17.57 -26.69 -0.63
N ARG A 472 16.82 -27.77 -0.48
CA ARG A 472 15.51 -27.74 0.17
C ARG A 472 15.67 -27.21 1.60
N HIS A 473 14.76 -26.34 2.04
CA HIS A 473 14.83 -25.83 3.40
C HIS A 473 14.63 -26.97 4.41
N PRO A 474 15.50 -27.14 5.44
CA PRO A 474 15.53 -28.34 6.31
C PRO A 474 14.23 -28.63 7.07
N GLN A 475 13.42 -27.60 7.30
CA GLN A 475 12.13 -27.72 7.98
C GLN A 475 11.04 -28.39 7.14
N TYR A 476 11.24 -28.54 5.83
CA TYR A 476 10.32 -29.20 4.93
C TYR A 476 10.87 -30.57 4.53
N GLY A 477 9.98 -31.55 4.36
CA GLY A 477 10.38 -32.87 3.87
C GLY A 477 11.01 -32.81 2.48
N ASN A 478 11.75 -33.87 2.12
CA ASN A 478 12.33 -34.01 0.78
C ASN A 478 11.22 -34.02 -0.28
N CYS A 479 11.44 -33.27 -1.36
CA CYS A 479 10.66 -33.32 -2.57
C CYS A 479 11.55 -32.98 -3.76
N ASP A 480 11.17 -33.44 -4.95
CA ASP A 480 11.88 -33.13 -6.17
C ASP A 480 11.81 -31.65 -6.50
N PHE A 481 12.86 -31.15 -7.16
CA PHE A 481 12.88 -29.78 -7.68
C PHE A 481 12.04 -29.71 -8.97
N THR A 482 10.98 -28.90 -8.96
CA THR A 482 10.07 -28.77 -10.11
C THR A 482 10.40 -27.55 -10.95
N VAL A 483 10.32 -27.68 -12.27
CA VAL A 483 10.38 -26.56 -13.22
C VAL A 483 9.07 -26.52 -14.00
N THR A 484 8.35 -25.40 -13.93
CA THR A 484 7.08 -25.23 -14.67
C THR A 484 7.11 -23.99 -15.56
N VAL A 485 6.52 -24.10 -16.75
CA VAL A 485 6.35 -22.99 -17.69
C VAL A 485 4.89 -22.94 -18.08
N THR A 486 4.22 -21.85 -17.75
CA THR A 486 2.79 -21.67 -17.96
C THR A 486 2.55 -20.45 -18.84
N LYS A 487 1.84 -20.66 -19.96
CA LYS A 487 1.27 -19.55 -20.71
C LYS A 487 -0.03 -19.13 -20.03
N VAL A 488 -0.17 -17.85 -19.70
CA VAL A 488 -1.42 -17.30 -19.15
C VAL A 488 -2.53 -17.53 -20.18
N LYS A 489 -3.57 -18.27 -19.79
CA LYS A 489 -4.66 -18.72 -20.68
C LYS A 489 -5.74 -17.66 -20.93
N ARG A 490 -5.62 -16.45 -20.36
CA ARG A 490 -6.57 -15.37 -20.60
C ARG A 490 -6.33 -14.71 -21.95
N ASP A 491 -7.40 -14.18 -22.53
CA ASP A 491 -7.27 -13.31 -23.69
C ASP A 491 -6.48 -12.06 -23.27
N ILE A 492 -5.60 -11.57 -24.14
CA ILE A 492 -4.78 -10.37 -23.90
C ILE A 492 -5.67 -9.17 -23.50
N GLN A 493 -6.92 -9.17 -23.97
CA GLN A 493 -7.93 -8.16 -23.66
C GLN A 493 -8.34 -8.14 -22.18
N ASP A 494 -8.20 -9.25 -21.44
CA ASP A 494 -8.54 -9.34 -20.01
C ASP A 494 -7.41 -8.84 -19.09
N ILE A 495 -6.24 -8.52 -19.64
CA ILE A 495 -5.09 -7.97 -18.89
C ILE A 495 -5.11 -6.45 -19.07
N ASN A 496 -5.93 -5.76 -18.28
CA ASN A 496 -6.11 -4.32 -18.45
C ASN A 496 -5.01 -3.45 -17.83
N SER A 497 -4.33 -3.96 -16.80
CA SER A 497 -3.25 -3.25 -16.10
C SER A 497 -2.33 -4.22 -15.36
N HIS A 498 -1.24 -3.69 -14.80
CA HIS A 498 -0.34 -4.45 -13.92
C HIS A 498 -1.02 -4.98 -12.64
N ALA A 499 -2.21 -4.48 -12.27
CA ALA A 499 -3.02 -5.04 -11.19
C ALA A 499 -3.35 -6.52 -11.43
N TYR A 500 -3.57 -6.91 -12.69
CA TYR A 500 -3.76 -8.31 -13.06
C TYR A 500 -2.56 -9.16 -12.67
N THR A 501 -1.34 -8.69 -12.96
CA THR A 501 -0.11 -9.43 -12.62
C THR A 501 0.03 -9.54 -11.11
N ILE A 502 -0.21 -8.45 -10.37
CA ILE A 502 -0.19 -8.44 -8.90
C ILE A 502 -1.18 -9.48 -8.34
N SER A 503 -2.38 -9.62 -8.92
CA SER A 503 -3.40 -10.56 -8.46
C SER A 503 -2.94 -12.03 -8.45
N ASN A 504 -1.97 -12.36 -9.33
CA ASN A 504 -1.41 -13.69 -9.50
C ASN A 504 -0.12 -13.93 -8.70
N LEU A 505 0.40 -12.92 -8.00
CA LEU A 505 1.54 -13.06 -7.11
C LEU A 505 1.15 -13.79 -5.82
N LYS A 506 2.02 -14.68 -5.33
CA LYS A 506 1.91 -15.25 -3.99
C LYS A 506 2.22 -14.20 -2.91
N LEU A 507 3.08 -13.24 -3.23
CA LEU A 507 3.46 -12.14 -2.34
C LEU A 507 2.64 -10.86 -2.58
N LYS A 508 1.44 -10.94 -3.17
CA LYS A 508 0.60 -9.77 -3.50
C LYS A 508 0.36 -8.81 -2.33
N ASP A 509 0.10 -9.35 -1.13
CA ASP A 509 -0.15 -8.55 0.08
C ASP A 509 1.14 -7.90 0.61
N LEU A 510 2.32 -8.43 0.23
CA LEU A 510 3.61 -7.79 0.50
C LEU A 510 3.89 -6.69 -0.53
N VAL A 511 3.49 -6.88 -1.79
CA VAL A 511 3.68 -5.91 -2.88
C VAL A 511 2.82 -4.67 -2.71
N LEU A 512 1.51 -4.83 -2.46
CA LEU A 512 0.56 -3.71 -2.42
C LEU A 512 -0.48 -3.94 -1.31
N ASP A 513 -0.84 -2.87 -0.59
CA ASP A 513 -1.84 -2.94 0.48
C ASP A 513 -3.20 -3.29 -0.13
N SER A 514 -4.02 -4.05 0.59
CA SER A 514 -5.31 -4.52 0.07
C SER A 514 -6.23 -3.38 -0.38
N PHE A 515 -6.18 -2.22 0.29
CA PHE A 515 -6.95 -1.04 -0.13
C PHE A 515 -6.38 -0.49 -1.43
N SER A 516 -5.06 -0.29 -1.49
CA SER A 516 -4.39 0.23 -2.67
C SER A 516 -4.53 -0.70 -3.88
N TYR A 517 -4.53 -2.02 -3.67
CA TYR A 517 -4.80 -3.02 -4.70
C TYR A 517 -6.26 -2.94 -5.19
N TYR A 518 -7.23 -2.83 -4.28
CA TYR A 518 -8.62 -2.67 -4.65
C TYR A 518 -8.82 -1.40 -5.51
N GLU A 519 -8.26 -0.28 -5.07
CA GLU A 519 -8.28 0.98 -5.84
C GLU A 519 -7.65 0.81 -7.23
N LEU A 520 -6.44 0.25 -7.29
CA LEU A 520 -5.69 0.03 -8.54
C LEU A 520 -6.42 -0.93 -9.50
N PHE A 521 -7.04 -1.97 -8.96
CA PHE A 521 -7.78 -2.95 -9.75
C PHE A 521 -9.02 -2.29 -10.38
N TRP A 522 -9.76 -1.48 -9.62
CA TRP A 522 -10.88 -0.70 -10.17
C TRP A 522 -10.41 0.22 -11.29
N GLU A 523 -9.36 1.00 -11.05
CA GLU A 523 -8.83 1.96 -12.03
C GLU A 523 -8.41 1.29 -13.34
N GLY A 524 -7.85 0.06 -13.26
CA GLY A 524 -7.52 -0.75 -14.43
C GLY A 524 -8.72 -1.36 -15.15
N ASN A 525 -9.76 -1.78 -14.42
CA ASN A 525 -10.85 -2.63 -14.96
C ASN A 525 -12.24 -1.96 -14.99
N ASN A 526 -12.34 -0.66 -14.66
CA ASN A 526 -13.61 0.07 -14.48
C ASN A 526 -14.65 -0.24 -15.58
N ARG A 527 -14.25 -0.27 -16.86
CA ARG A 527 -15.16 -0.56 -17.98
C ARG A 527 -15.80 -1.95 -17.91
N GLU A 528 -15.05 -2.98 -17.53
CA GLU A 528 -15.55 -4.35 -17.43
C GLU A 528 -16.45 -4.50 -16.20
N ILE A 529 -16.06 -3.92 -15.07
CA ILE A 529 -16.82 -4.00 -13.82
C ILE A 529 -18.18 -3.32 -13.97
N ARG A 530 -18.27 -2.18 -14.69
CA ARG A 530 -19.55 -1.54 -15.04
C ARG A 530 -20.49 -2.49 -15.79
N ASN A 531 -19.97 -3.27 -16.73
CA ASN A 531 -20.80 -4.20 -17.51
C ASN A 531 -21.38 -5.30 -16.62
N ILE A 532 -20.57 -5.87 -15.72
CA ILE A 532 -21.00 -6.89 -14.75
C ILE A 532 -22.11 -6.32 -13.85
N PHE A 533 -21.87 -5.15 -13.24
CA PHE A 533 -22.83 -4.51 -12.34
C PHE A 533 -24.16 -4.19 -13.04
N ASN A 534 -24.10 -3.71 -14.29
CA ASN A 534 -25.30 -3.47 -15.10
C ASN A 534 -26.07 -4.77 -15.42
N THR A 535 -25.36 -5.88 -15.68
CA THR A 535 -25.99 -7.19 -15.89
C THR A 535 -26.63 -7.73 -14.62
N GLU A 536 -25.95 -7.65 -13.47
CA GLU A 536 -26.49 -8.09 -12.18
C GLU A 536 -27.72 -7.29 -11.78
N ARG A 537 -27.73 -5.98 -12.04
CA ARG A 537 -28.92 -5.13 -11.80
C ARG A 537 -30.10 -5.50 -12.69
N ARG A 538 -29.86 -5.86 -13.96
CA ARG A 538 -30.92 -6.35 -14.86
C ARG A 538 -31.49 -7.67 -14.37
N LYS A 539 -30.64 -8.62 -13.96
CA LYS A 539 -31.08 -9.90 -13.36
C LYS A 539 -31.87 -9.68 -12.07
N GLY A 540 -31.38 -8.83 -11.18
CA GLY A 540 -32.10 -8.49 -9.94
C GLY A 540 -33.40 -7.73 -10.17
N ALA A 541 -33.51 -6.93 -11.25
CA ALA A 541 -34.76 -6.28 -11.63
C ALA A 541 -35.76 -7.25 -12.27
N GLU A 542 -35.29 -8.24 -13.03
CA GLU A 542 -36.09 -9.32 -13.60
C GLU A 542 -36.62 -10.26 -12.50
N GLU A 543 -35.77 -10.66 -11.54
CA GLU A 543 -36.17 -11.47 -10.39
C GLU A 543 -37.16 -10.75 -9.45
N ASN A 544 -37.00 -9.44 -9.25
CA ASN A 544 -37.96 -8.63 -8.49
C ASN A 544 -39.22 -8.25 -9.30
N GLY A 545 -39.15 -8.28 -10.63
CA GLY A 545 -40.27 -8.07 -11.56
C GLY A 545 -41.17 -9.30 -11.67
N GLU A 546 -40.63 -10.50 -11.52
CA GLU A 546 -41.42 -11.74 -11.50
C GLU A 546 -42.19 -11.96 -10.19
N ILE A 547 -41.77 -11.34 -9.07
CA ILE A 547 -42.49 -11.42 -7.79
C ILE A 547 -43.76 -10.53 -7.77
N ASN A 548 -43.85 -9.51 -8.64
CA ASN A 548 -45.01 -8.60 -8.68
C ASN A 548 -46.09 -8.96 -9.71
N THR A 549 -46.00 -10.12 -10.37
CA THR A 549 -46.97 -10.52 -11.42
C THR A 549 -47.78 -11.78 -11.06
N VAL A 550 -47.94 -12.11 -9.77
CA VAL A 550 -48.86 -13.18 -9.31
C VAL A 550 -49.62 -12.77 -8.03
N VAL A 551 -50.27 -11.59 -8.01
CA VAL A 551 -51.42 -11.33 -7.10
C VAL A 551 -52.40 -10.35 -7.78
N GLN A 552 -52.98 -10.72 -8.91
CA GLN A 552 -54.27 -10.18 -9.37
C GLN A 552 -55.07 -11.29 -10.08
N SER A 553 -55.59 -12.21 -9.28
CA SER A 553 -56.84 -12.91 -9.58
C SER A 553 -57.38 -13.51 -8.28
N ILE A 554 -58.29 -12.78 -7.65
CA ILE A 554 -59.55 -13.20 -7.01
C ILE A 554 -60.38 -11.93 -6.80
#